data_AF-A0A7M3ZRD8-F1
#
_entry.id   AF-A0A7M3ZRD8-F1
#
_cell.length_a   1.000
_cell.length_b   1.000
_cell.length_c   1.000
_cell.angle_alpha   90.00
_cell.angle_beta   90.00
_cell.angle_gamma   90.00
#
_symmetry.space_group_name_H-M   'P 1'
#
loop_
_entity.id
_entity.type
_entity.pdbx_description
1 polymer ?
#
loop_
_entity_poly.entity_id
_entity_poly.type
_entity_poly.pdbx_seq_one_letter_code
_entity_poly.pdbx_strand_id
1 'polypeptide(L)'
;KSDRGDQVAVFPMHEVLSVESAAKRAREAVQSAGRVHAALVLHATPNTERRWNDRLKSMEEGLKTTTLWRAPHTRHVVGLPATNPSLESMMERDGGLVVVPQPRALVDRLLAPAERRPGVWDVAMMEQRLSMMDLFAGADARRAFYEAWGETVPSSWTSPSALSTVNGGAWIWRYEAILTMLAEARAFGLEEQLKRCDRWLLDVSRIQARLGELRTVHAARRLGVVAAAAGVIFGSGPVQLPFVIGSVVVALTAHVVHQRRTPPSF
;
A
#
# COMPACT_ATOMS: atom_id res chain seq x y z
N LYS A 1 -24.32 14.39 -25.71
CA LYS A 1 -25.21 13.61 -24.83
C LYS A 1 -26.19 12.89 -25.71
N SER A 2 -26.30 11.56 -25.62
CA SER A 2 -27.45 10.87 -26.21
C SER A 2 -28.72 11.25 -25.43
N ASP A 3 -29.89 10.99 -26.02
CA ASP A 3 -31.19 11.20 -25.37
C ASP A 3 -31.37 10.39 -24.08
N ARG A 4 -30.47 9.43 -23.80
CA ARG A 4 -30.42 8.62 -22.57
C ARG A 4 -29.40 9.09 -21.54
N GLY A 5 -28.67 10.18 -21.81
CA GLY A 5 -27.66 10.73 -20.90
C GLY A 5 -26.27 10.13 -21.04
N ASP A 6 -26.05 9.22 -22.00
CA ASP A 6 -24.73 8.63 -22.24
C ASP A 6 -23.77 9.69 -22.82
N GLN A 7 -22.52 9.61 -22.38
CA GLN A 7 -21.41 10.44 -22.83
C GLN A 7 -20.34 9.55 -23.42
N VAL A 8 -19.91 9.88 -24.65
CA VAL A 8 -18.80 9.21 -25.32
C VAL A 8 -17.64 10.20 -25.37
N ALA A 9 -16.49 9.77 -24.89
CA ALA A 9 -15.23 10.47 -25.05
C ALA A 9 -14.34 9.63 -25.97
N VAL A 10 -13.77 10.24 -27.00
CA VAL A 10 -12.84 9.61 -27.94
C VAL A 10 -11.47 10.20 -27.70
N PHE A 11 -10.48 9.33 -27.52
CA PHE A 11 -9.09 9.69 -27.32
C PHE A 11 -8.25 9.11 -28.46
N PRO A 12 -7.09 9.70 -28.79
CA PRO A 12 -6.12 9.08 -29.68
C PRO A 12 -5.76 7.68 -29.18
N MET A 13 -5.70 6.72 -30.11
CA MET A 13 -5.22 5.38 -29.78
C MET A 13 -3.70 5.45 -29.58
N HIS A 14 -3.24 5.03 -28.42
CA HIS A 14 -1.82 4.95 -28.09
C HIS A 14 -1.35 3.50 -28.19
N GLU A 15 -0.20 3.28 -28.83
CA GLU A 15 0.48 1.99 -28.80
C GLU A 15 1.19 1.85 -27.44
N VAL A 16 0.76 0.85 -26.66
CA VAL A 16 1.34 0.54 -25.35
C VAL A 16 2.36 -0.58 -25.48
N LEU A 17 3.32 -0.61 -24.58
CA LEU A 17 4.32 -1.67 -24.47
C LEU A 17 3.67 -2.98 -24.04
N SER A 18 4.32 -4.10 -24.39
CA SER A 18 3.99 -5.38 -23.76
C SER A 18 4.27 -5.32 -22.26
N VAL A 19 3.52 -6.11 -21.47
CA VAL A 19 3.69 -6.18 -20.01
C VAL A 19 5.12 -6.56 -19.65
N GLU A 20 5.75 -7.49 -20.37
CA GLU A 20 7.13 -7.92 -20.15
C GLU A 20 8.13 -6.78 -20.41
N SER A 21 7.87 -5.97 -21.42
CA SER A 21 8.73 -4.84 -21.78
C SER A 21 8.63 -3.73 -20.73
N ALA A 22 7.41 -3.41 -20.29
CA ALA A 22 7.18 -2.48 -19.19
C ALA A 22 7.78 -3.00 -17.87
N ALA A 23 7.65 -4.29 -17.60
CA ALA A 23 8.14 -4.92 -16.38
C ALA A 23 9.67 -4.92 -16.27
N LYS A 24 10.39 -5.10 -17.39
CA LYS A 24 11.86 -4.94 -17.44
C LYS A 24 12.31 -3.52 -17.08
N ARG A 25 11.44 -2.52 -17.27
CA ARG A 25 11.64 -1.11 -16.94
C ARG A 25 10.84 -0.68 -15.71
N ALA A 26 10.62 -1.60 -14.76
CA ALA A 26 9.77 -1.39 -13.57
C ALA A 26 10.06 -0.08 -12.80
N ARG A 27 11.34 0.29 -12.67
CA ARG A 27 11.76 1.56 -12.03
C ARG A 27 11.21 2.78 -12.76
N GLU A 28 11.36 2.82 -14.08
CA GLU A 28 10.85 3.93 -14.90
C GLU A 28 9.32 3.94 -14.93
N ALA A 29 8.69 2.76 -14.97
CA ALA A 29 7.24 2.61 -14.96
C ALA A 29 6.62 3.18 -13.68
N VAL A 30 7.19 2.86 -12.51
CA VAL A 30 6.66 3.36 -11.23
C VAL A 30 6.95 4.84 -11.00
N GLN A 31 8.09 5.35 -11.50
CA GLN A 31 8.36 6.78 -11.53
C GLN A 31 7.35 7.51 -12.45
N SER A 32 6.95 6.89 -13.56
CA SER A 32 5.93 7.45 -14.46
C SER A 32 4.56 7.54 -13.78
N ALA A 33 4.14 6.46 -13.11
CA ALA A 33 2.93 6.47 -12.28
C ALA A 33 3.01 7.54 -11.18
N GLY A 34 4.16 7.68 -10.52
CA GLY A 34 4.37 8.68 -9.50
C GLY A 34 4.32 10.13 -10.01
N ARG A 35 4.82 10.41 -11.24
CA ARG A 35 4.63 11.71 -11.90
C ARG A 35 3.17 12.04 -12.15
N VAL A 36 2.37 11.06 -12.58
CA VAL A 36 0.91 11.22 -12.70
C VAL A 36 0.29 11.51 -11.34
N HIS A 37 0.65 10.75 -10.31
CA HIS A 37 0.14 10.98 -8.96
C HIS A 37 0.49 12.39 -8.43
N ALA A 38 1.72 12.85 -8.65
CA ALA A 38 2.19 14.18 -8.28
C ALA A 38 1.39 15.29 -8.98
N ALA A 39 1.11 15.13 -10.28
CA ALA A 39 0.28 16.06 -11.03
C ALA A 39 -1.17 16.14 -10.52
N LEU A 40 -1.67 15.07 -9.90
CA LEU A 40 -3.04 14.98 -9.39
C LEU A 40 -3.21 15.42 -7.93
N VAL A 41 -2.13 15.82 -7.24
CA VAL A 41 -2.16 16.21 -5.82
C VAL A 41 -3.15 17.33 -5.54
N LEU A 42 -3.23 18.34 -6.43
CA LEU A 42 -4.15 19.48 -6.28
C LEU A 42 -5.62 19.07 -6.36
N HIS A 43 -5.90 17.89 -6.90
CA HIS A 43 -7.24 17.33 -7.00
C HIS A 43 -7.50 16.25 -5.95
N ALA A 44 -6.59 16.02 -5.01
CA ALA A 44 -6.74 14.97 -4.00
C ALA A 44 -7.87 15.28 -3.00
N THR A 45 -8.54 14.24 -2.53
CA THR A 45 -9.42 14.33 -1.35
C THR A 45 -8.63 14.01 -0.09
N PRO A 46 -9.05 14.53 1.08
CA PRO A 46 -8.50 14.10 2.36
C PRO A 46 -8.57 12.58 2.55
N ASN A 47 -7.86 12.10 3.58
CA ASN A 47 -7.90 10.69 3.97
C ASN A 47 -9.36 10.23 4.20
N THR A 48 -9.76 9.18 3.49
CA THR A 48 -11.08 8.54 3.59
C THR A 48 -10.96 7.07 4.01
N GLU A 49 -10.13 6.79 5.02
CA GLU A 49 -9.84 5.43 5.54
C GLU A 49 -11.09 4.55 5.69
N ARG A 50 -12.16 5.09 6.28
CA ARG A 50 -13.40 4.34 6.47
C ARG A 50 -13.93 3.76 5.15
N ARG A 51 -13.91 4.56 4.08
CA ARG A 51 -14.40 4.13 2.76
C ARG A 51 -13.50 3.09 2.13
N TRP A 52 -12.18 3.21 2.30
CA TRP A 52 -11.23 2.19 1.83
C TRP A 52 -11.37 0.86 2.58
N ASN A 53 -11.61 0.92 3.89
CA ASN A 53 -11.90 -0.24 4.71
C ASN A 53 -13.26 -0.88 4.38
N ASP A 54 -14.30 -0.08 4.11
CA ASP A 54 -15.62 -0.56 3.65
C ASP A 54 -15.51 -1.21 2.26
N ARG A 55 -14.66 -0.65 1.39
CA ARG A 55 -14.37 -1.21 0.08
C ARG A 55 -13.70 -2.60 0.16
N LEU A 56 -12.69 -2.75 1.03
CA LEU A 56 -12.06 -4.05 1.31
C LEU A 56 -13.09 -5.07 1.81
N LYS A 57 -13.99 -4.64 2.70
CA LYS A 57 -15.09 -5.47 3.18
C LYS A 57 -15.96 -5.99 2.02
N SER A 58 -16.35 -5.12 1.09
CA SER A 58 -17.15 -5.54 -0.08
C SER A 58 -16.42 -6.57 -0.94
N MET A 59 -15.10 -6.41 -1.14
CA MET A 59 -14.29 -7.36 -1.88
C MET A 59 -14.20 -8.71 -1.15
N GLU A 60 -13.93 -8.70 0.16
CA GLU A 60 -13.88 -9.90 1.00
C GLU A 60 -15.21 -10.67 0.98
N GLU A 61 -16.35 -9.97 1.12
CA GLU A 61 -17.69 -10.55 1.07
C GLU A 61 -18.01 -11.13 -0.30
N GLY A 62 -17.73 -10.39 -1.38
CA GLY A 62 -17.96 -10.84 -2.75
C GLY A 62 -17.11 -12.05 -3.13
N LEU A 63 -15.89 -12.14 -2.60
CA LEU A 63 -14.97 -13.26 -2.80
C LEU A 63 -15.11 -14.37 -1.76
N LYS A 64 -15.92 -14.19 -0.71
CA LYS A 64 -16.07 -15.12 0.42
C LYS A 64 -14.72 -15.54 1.01
N THR A 65 -13.81 -14.60 1.17
CA THR A 65 -12.50 -14.88 1.79
C THR A 65 -12.67 -15.10 3.29
N THR A 66 -11.85 -15.96 3.89
CA THR A 66 -11.81 -16.19 5.34
C THR A 66 -10.91 -15.20 6.07
N THR A 67 -10.34 -14.24 5.35
CA THR A 67 -9.45 -13.19 5.88
C THR A 67 -10.24 -11.92 6.13
N LEU A 68 -9.82 -11.16 7.13
CA LEU A 68 -10.36 -9.83 7.44
C LEU A 68 -9.20 -8.92 7.78
N TRP A 69 -8.94 -7.88 6.98
CA TRP A 69 -7.87 -6.93 7.26
C TRP A 69 -8.33 -5.48 7.17
N ARG A 70 -8.18 -4.75 8.27
CA ARG A 70 -8.36 -3.29 8.33
C ARG A 70 -7.08 -2.62 8.79
N ALA A 71 -6.80 -1.44 8.26
CA ALA A 71 -5.64 -0.66 8.64
C ALA A 71 -6.00 0.79 8.95
N PRO A 72 -5.37 1.39 9.98
CA PRO A 72 -5.37 2.83 10.12
C PRO A 72 -4.43 3.45 9.08
N HIS A 73 -4.71 4.66 8.62
CA HIS A 73 -3.90 5.41 7.67
C HIS A 73 -3.57 6.80 8.24
N THR A 74 -2.38 7.31 7.93
CA THR A 74 -2.03 8.66 8.34
C THR A 74 -2.77 9.69 7.48
N ARG A 75 -2.91 10.93 7.99
CA ARG A 75 -3.48 12.06 7.23
C ARG A 75 -2.78 12.34 5.89
N HIS A 76 -1.57 11.83 5.69
CA HIS A 76 -0.78 12.01 4.48
C HIS A 76 -1.17 11.04 3.37
N VAL A 77 -1.95 10.01 3.69
CA VAL A 77 -2.58 9.13 2.69
C VAL A 77 -3.85 9.81 2.20
N VAL A 78 -3.87 10.22 0.94
CA VAL A 78 -4.95 11.02 0.32
C VAL A 78 -5.56 10.30 -0.87
N GLY A 79 -6.83 10.54 -1.18
CA GLY A 79 -7.51 9.90 -2.32
C GLY A 79 -7.29 10.66 -3.63
N LEU A 80 -6.76 10.01 -4.66
CA LEU A 80 -6.51 10.61 -5.97
C LEU A 80 -7.64 10.33 -6.97
N PRO A 81 -7.87 11.20 -7.96
CA PRO A 81 -8.61 10.85 -9.16
C PRO A 81 -8.06 9.57 -9.78
N ALA A 82 -8.95 8.65 -10.19
CA ALA A 82 -8.53 7.36 -10.72
C ALA A 82 -8.00 7.49 -12.16
N THR A 83 -6.71 7.22 -12.35
CA THR A 83 -6.06 7.07 -13.65
C THR A 83 -5.63 5.62 -13.94
N ASN A 84 -5.68 4.75 -12.93
CA ASN A 84 -5.36 3.32 -12.98
C ASN A 84 -4.05 2.99 -13.73
N PRO A 85 -2.90 3.62 -13.39
CA PRO A 85 -1.62 3.22 -13.96
C PRO A 85 -1.33 1.75 -13.67
N SER A 86 -0.87 1.02 -14.69
CA SER A 86 -0.53 -0.39 -14.61
C SER A 86 0.63 -0.70 -15.58
N LEU A 87 1.12 -1.94 -15.59
CA LEU A 87 2.17 -2.31 -16.56
C LEU A 87 1.65 -2.29 -17.99
N GLU A 88 0.37 -2.62 -18.19
CA GLU A 88 -0.38 -2.58 -19.44
C GLU A 88 -0.62 -1.15 -19.93
N SER A 89 -0.41 -0.15 -19.07
CA SER A 89 -0.70 1.25 -19.37
C SER A 89 0.52 2.04 -19.83
N MET A 90 1.67 1.37 -20.01
CA MET A 90 2.94 2.05 -20.28
C MET A 90 3.16 2.22 -21.77
N MET A 91 3.50 3.43 -22.19
CA MET A 91 3.95 3.73 -23.55
C MET A 91 5.30 4.43 -23.53
N GLU A 92 6.07 4.28 -24.59
CA GLU A 92 7.31 5.02 -24.77
C GLU A 92 7.05 6.37 -25.45
N ARG A 93 7.63 7.42 -24.89
CA ARG A 93 7.54 8.77 -25.42
C ARG A 93 8.78 9.57 -25.01
N ASP A 94 9.39 10.25 -25.99
CA ASP A 94 10.53 11.14 -25.77
C ASP A 94 11.69 10.47 -24.99
N GLY A 95 11.93 9.17 -25.23
CA GLY A 95 12.98 8.39 -24.58
C GLY A 95 12.67 7.91 -23.15
N GLY A 96 11.44 8.10 -22.66
CA GLY A 96 11.00 7.62 -21.35
C GLY A 96 9.63 6.96 -21.36
N LEU A 97 9.23 6.39 -20.22
CA LEU A 97 7.90 5.82 -20.05
C LEU A 97 6.88 6.89 -19.61
N VAL A 98 5.73 6.90 -20.26
CA VAL A 98 4.55 7.67 -19.87
C VAL A 98 3.34 6.74 -19.68
N VAL A 99 2.43 7.14 -18.80
CA VAL A 99 1.21 6.39 -18.48
C VAL A 99 0.08 6.83 -19.41
N VAL A 100 -0.59 5.85 -20.03
CA VAL A 100 -1.89 6.02 -20.67
C VAL A 100 -2.98 5.68 -19.67
N PRO A 101 -3.86 6.60 -19.25
CA PRO A 101 -4.90 6.31 -18.28
C PRO A 101 -5.77 5.11 -18.70
N GLN A 102 -6.02 4.19 -17.76
CA GLN A 102 -6.79 2.98 -18.03
C GLN A 102 -8.21 3.07 -17.45
N PRO A 103 -9.20 2.42 -18.10
CA PRO A 103 -10.50 2.23 -17.48
C PRO A 103 -10.37 1.42 -16.20
N ARG A 104 -11.36 1.56 -15.32
CA ARG A 104 -11.49 0.71 -14.14
C ARG A 104 -11.65 -0.76 -14.57
N ALA A 105 -10.88 -1.66 -13.97
CA ALA A 105 -11.00 -3.09 -14.22
C ALA A 105 -12.43 -3.60 -13.97
N LEU A 106 -12.89 -4.56 -14.78
CA LEU A 106 -14.26 -5.08 -14.69
C LEU A 106 -14.53 -5.71 -13.32
N VAL A 107 -13.63 -6.58 -12.84
CA VAL A 107 -13.82 -7.25 -11.55
C VAL A 107 -13.81 -6.27 -10.38
N ASP A 108 -13.01 -5.21 -10.47
CA ASP A 108 -13.01 -4.12 -9.50
C ASP A 108 -14.39 -3.44 -9.47
N ARG A 109 -14.94 -3.12 -10.66
CA ARG A 109 -16.28 -2.54 -10.78
C ARG A 109 -17.38 -3.42 -10.19
N LEU A 110 -17.27 -4.74 -10.34
CA LEU A 110 -18.28 -5.69 -9.85
C LEU A 110 -18.22 -5.90 -8.33
N LEU A 111 -17.03 -5.89 -7.73
CA LEU A 111 -16.84 -6.22 -6.32
C LEU A 111 -16.98 -5.03 -5.37
N ALA A 112 -16.79 -3.81 -5.87
CA ALA A 112 -16.64 -2.67 -4.98
C ALA A 112 -17.14 -1.35 -5.59
N PRO A 113 -17.59 -0.39 -4.75
CA PRO A 113 -17.92 0.94 -5.22
C PRO A 113 -16.68 1.67 -5.77
N ALA A 114 -16.92 2.63 -6.66
CA ALA A 114 -15.87 3.52 -7.15
C ALA A 114 -15.43 4.44 -6.02
N GLU A 115 -14.12 4.54 -5.78
CA GLU A 115 -13.54 5.37 -4.73
C GLU A 115 -12.23 5.97 -5.20
N ARG A 116 -11.89 7.15 -4.67
CA ARG A 116 -10.56 7.74 -4.83
C ARG A 116 -9.58 7.04 -3.93
N ARG A 117 -8.55 6.46 -4.54
CA ARG A 117 -7.56 5.61 -3.86
C ARG A 117 -6.23 6.37 -3.75
N PRO A 118 -5.41 6.08 -2.74
CA PRO A 118 -4.10 6.71 -2.66
C PRO A 118 -3.16 6.14 -3.71
N GLY A 119 -2.18 6.93 -4.17
CA GLY A 119 -1.25 6.47 -5.22
C GLY A 119 -0.45 5.22 -4.85
N VAL A 120 -0.25 4.94 -3.55
CA VAL A 120 0.37 3.69 -3.09
C VAL A 120 -0.48 2.45 -3.43
N TRP A 121 -1.78 2.60 -3.64
CA TRP A 121 -2.65 1.53 -4.14
C TRP A 121 -2.25 1.09 -5.53
N ASP A 122 -2.09 2.04 -6.47
CA ASP A 122 -1.67 1.73 -7.84
C ASP A 122 -0.28 1.08 -7.85
N VAL A 123 0.64 1.59 -7.02
CA VAL A 123 1.98 1.02 -6.86
C VAL A 123 1.93 -0.41 -6.33
N ALA A 124 1.03 -0.71 -5.38
CA ALA A 124 0.85 -2.08 -4.90
C ALA A 124 0.25 -3.02 -5.97
N MET A 125 -0.64 -2.53 -6.84
CA MET A 125 -1.14 -3.30 -7.99
C MET A 125 0.02 -3.64 -8.95
N MET A 126 0.85 -2.65 -9.29
CA MET A 126 2.02 -2.87 -10.14
C MET A 126 3.02 -3.81 -9.49
N GLU A 127 3.31 -3.62 -8.19
CA GLU A 127 4.23 -4.47 -7.43
C GLU A 127 3.79 -5.93 -7.46
N GLN A 128 2.49 -6.16 -7.32
CA GLN A 128 1.91 -7.48 -7.36
C GLN A 128 2.10 -8.14 -8.74
N ARG A 129 1.85 -7.43 -9.84
CA ARG A 129 2.07 -7.98 -11.19
C ARG A 129 3.52 -8.36 -11.41
N LEU A 130 4.46 -7.49 -11.02
CA LEU A 130 5.89 -7.78 -11.06
C LEU A 130 6.27 -8.99 -10.19
N SER A 131 5.68 -9.11 -9.00
CA SER A 131 5.89 -10.28 -8.13
C SER A 131 5.40 -11.58 -8.76
N MET A 132 4.30 -11.52 -9.51
CA MET A 132 3.75 -12.69 -10.23
C MET A 132 4.59 -13.12 -11.42
N MET A 133 5.34 -12.19 -12.02
CA MET A 133 6.30 -12.46 -13.08
C MET A 133 7.67 -12.92 -12.52
N ASP A 134 7.77 -13.13 -11.21
CA ASP A 134 8.99 -13.51 -10.50
C ASP A 134 10.14 -12.49 -10.73
N LEU A 135 9.80 -11.22 -11.00
CA LEU A 135 10.77 -10.14 -11.28
C LEU A 135 11.23 -9.39 -10.03
N PHE A 136 10.57 -9.61 -8.88
CA PHE A 136 11.10 -9.16 -7.59
C PHE A 136 11.96 -10.25 -6.96
N ALA A 137 13.28 -10.12 -7.12
CA ALA A 137 14.27 -11.05 -6.55
C ALA A 137 14.35 -11.06 -5.01
N GLY A 138 13.54 -10.26 -4.31
CA GLY A 138 13.53 -10.20 -2.84
C GLY A 138 13.04 -8.86 -2.28
N ALA A 139 13.24 -8.67 -0.97
CA ALA A 139 12.83 -7.46 -0.26
C ALA A 139 13.57 -6.19 -0.73
N ASP A 140 14.84 -6.31 -1.13
CA ASP A 140 15.63 -5.15 -1.57
C ASP A 140 15.15 -4.59 -2.92
N ALA A 141 14.80 -5.46 -3.86
CA ALA A 141 14.23 -5.04 -5.15
C ALA A 141 12.87 -4.35 -4.94
N ARG A 142 12.04 -4.86 -4.03
CA ARG A 142 10.77 -4.24 -3.67
C ARG A 142 10.98 -2.87 -3.02
N ARG A 143 11.91 -2.75 -2.08
CA ARG A 143 12.29 -1.47 -1.49
C ARG A 143 12.72 -0.45 -2.54
N ALA A 144 13.63 -0.83 -3.44
CA ALA A 144 14.09 0.04 -4.52
C ALA A 144 12.94 0.52 -5.45
N PHE A 145 11.92 -0.31 -5.65
CA PHE A 145 10.74 0.05 -6.44
C PHE A 145 9.88 1.13 -5.77
N TYR A 146 9.57 0.98 -4.48
CA TYR A 146 8.83 2.00 -3.75
C TYR A 146 9.66 3.27 -3.48
N GLU A 147 10.98 3.15 -3.33
CA GLU A 147 11.89 4.30 -3.26
C GLU A 147 11.87 5.09 -4.58
N ALA A 148 11.91 4.41 -5.72
CA ALA A 148 11.80 5.03 -7.04
C ALA A 148 10.46 5.78 -7.21
N TRP A 149 9.36 5.21 -6.70
CA TRP A 149 8.09 5.93 -6.64
C TRP A 149 8.20 7.19 -5.75
N GLY A 150 8.80 7.04 -4.57
CA GLY A 150 9.00 8.11 -3.60
C GLY A 150 9.84 9.30 -4.09
N GLU A 151 10.71 9.10 -5.07
CA GLU A 151 11.48 10.15 -5.72
C GLU A 151 10.60 11.14 -6.52
N THR A 152 9.37 10.76 -6.86
CA THR A 152 8.50 11.53 -7.77
C THR A 152 7.26 12.13 -7.11
N VAL A 153 6.89 11.65 -5.92
CA VAL A 153 5.70 12.10 -5.17
C VAL A 153 6.08 12.97 -3.97
N PRO A 154 5.15 13.71 -3.36
CA PRO A 154 5.44 14.47 -2.15
C PRO A 154 6.05 13.59 -1.05
N SER A 155 7.17 14.02 -0.47
CA SER A 155 7.92 13.27 0.55
C SER A 155 7.10 12.86 1.78
N SER A 156 6.02 13.59 2.08
CA SER A 156 5.09 13.24 3.16
C SER A 156 4.38 11.89 2.94
N TRP A 157 4.14 11.49 1.69
CA TRP A 157 3.47 10.23 1.33
C TRP A 157 4.38 9.02 1.52
N THR A 158 5.69 9.23 1.39
CA THR A 158 6.72 8.21 1.60
C THR A 158 7.49 8.39 2.91
N SER A 159 6.91 9.14 3.85
CA SER A 159 7.47 9.24 5.19
C SER A 159 7.44 7.88 5.90
N PRO A 160 8.37 7.61 6.84
CA PRO A 160 8.36 6.38 7.63
C PRO A 160 7.03 6.13 8.36
N SER A 161 6.28 7.20 8.68
CA SER A 161 4.97 7.11 9.31
C SER A 161 3.85 6.68 8.34
N ALA A 162 3.88 7.17 7.10
CA ALA A 162 2.86 6.90 6.08
C ALA A 162 2.99 5.50 5.50
N LEU A 163 4.23 5.01 5.40
CA LEU A 163 4.55 3.66 4.92
C LEU A 163 4.76 2.66 6.04
N SER A 164 4.48 3.06 7.28
CA SER A 164 4.65 2.19 8.43
C SER A 164 3.76 0.96 8.29
N THR A 165 4.39 -0.22 8.24
CA THR A 165 3.73 -1.53 8.28
C THR A 165 2.78 -1.68 9.47
N VAL A 166 3.09 -1.01 10.60
CA VAL A 166 2.26 -0.96 11.81
C VAL A 166 0.94 -0.22 11.55
N ASN A 167 0.99 0.84 10.74
CA ASN A 167 -0.15 1.67 10.30
C ASN A 167 -0.65 1.24 8.91
N GLY A 168 -0.65 -0.06 8.61
CA GLY A 168 -1.06 -0.58 7.30
C GLY A 168 0.00 -0.42 6.21
N GLY A 169 0.50 0.80 6.00
CA GLY A 169 1.53 1.11 5.01
C GLY A 169 1.19 0.55 3.63
N ALA A 170 2.17 -0.02 2.93
CA ALA A 170 1.97 -0.72 1.67
C ALA A 170 1.20 -2.06 1.82
N TRP A 171 1.26 -2.71 2.98
CA TRP A 171 0.75 -4.07 3.17
C TRP A 171 -0.75 -4.22 2.97
N ILE A 172 -1.54 -3.25 3.44
CA ILE A 172 -2.99 -3.27 3.23
C ILE A 172 -3.36 -3.11 1.75
N TRP A 173 -2.57 -2.37 0.98
CA TRP A 173 -2.78 -2.21 -0.46
C TRP A 173 -2.33 -3.43 -1.25
N ARG A 174 -1.25 -4.10 -0.80
CA ARG A 174 -0.86 -5.42 -1.32
C ARG A 174 -1.93 -6.46 -1.08
N TYR A 175 -2.60 -6.41 0.08
CA TYR A 175 -3.76 -7.25 0.33
C TYR A 175 -4.89 -6.98 -0.66
N GLU A 176 -5.26 -5.72 -0.89
CA GLU A 176 -6.25 -5.37 -1.91
C GLU A 176 -5.84 -5.83 -3.32
N ALA A 177 -4.54 -5.78 -3.64
CA ALA A 177 -4.02 -6.27 -4.91
C ALA A 177 -4.30 -7.76 -5.08
N ILE A 178 -4.01 -8.55 -4.03
CA ILE A 178 -4.26 -9.99 -4.02
C ILE A 178 -5.76 -10.29 -4.13
N LEU A 179 -6.63 -9.55 -3.45
CA LEU A 179 -8.09 -9.72 -3.61
C LEU A 179 -8.54 -9.41 -5.05
N THR A 180 -8.03 -8.32 -5.64
CA THR A 180 -8.34 -7.96 -7.03
C THR A 180 -7.90 -9.05 -8.00
N MET A 181 -6.70 -9.59 -7.82
CA MET A 181 -6.17 -10.67 -8.64
C MET A 181 -6.90 -11.99 -8.44
N LEU A 182 -7.30 -12.32 -7.21
CA LEU A 182 -8.14 -13.48 -6.95
C LEU A 182 -9.47 -13.36 -7.70
N ALA A 183 -10.05 -12.16 -7.74
CA ALA A 183 -11.27 -11.89 -8.50
C ALA A 183 -11.08 -12.11 -10.01
N GLU A 184 -9.99 -11.59 -10.58
CA GLU A 184 -9.63 -11.83 -11.98
C GLU A 184 -9.43 -13.33 -12.25
N ALA A 185 -8.66 -14.00 -11.40
CA ALA A 185 -8.36 -15.42 -11.59
C ALA A 185 -9.62 -16.27 -11.59
N ARG A 186 -10.59 -15.98 -10.70
CA ARG A 186 -11.89 -16.65 -10.69
C ARG A 186 -12.77 -16.29 -11.88
N ALA A 187 -12.78 -15.03 -12.28
CA ALA A 187 -13.59 -14.56 -13.41
C ALA A 187 -13.13 -15.15 -14.74
N PHE A 188 -11.82 -15.37 -14.90
CA PHE A 188 -11.20 -15.82 -16.15
C PHE A 188 -10.67 -17.26 -16.11
N GLY A 189 -10.85 -18.00 -15.00
CA GLY A 189 -10.40 -19.40 -14.89
C GLY A 189 -8.87 -19.58 -14.87
N LEU A 190 -8.13 -18.65 -14.25
CA LEU A 190 -6.67 -18.66 -14.21
C LEU A 190 -6.14 -19.47 -13.01
N GLU A 191 -6.11 -20.78 -13.14
CA GLU A 191 -5.81 -21.73 -12.05
C GLU A 191 -4.48 -21.48 -11.31
N GLU A 192 -3.40 -21.21 -12.03
CA GLU A 192 -2.09 -20.97 -11.40
C GLU A 192 -2.07 -19.66 -10.60
N GLN A 193 -2.77 -18.64 -11.09
CA GLN A 193 -2.91 -17.37 -10.38
C GLN A 193 -3.79 -17.53 -9.14
N LEU A 194 -4.86 -18.32 -9.24
CA LEU A 194 -5.74 -18.66 -8.12
C LEU A 194 -4.96 -19.34 -6.99
N LYS A 195 -4.17 -20.37 -7.30
CA LYS A 195 -3.30 -21.06 -6.31
C LYS A 195 -2.30 -20.11 -5.65
N ARG A 196 -1.69 -19.20 -6.42
CA ARG A 196 -0.76 -18.19 -5.88
C ARG A 196 -1.47 -17.23 -4.91
N CYS A 197 -2.68 -16.77 -5.25
CA CYS A 197 -3.49 -15.91 -4.38
C CYS A 197 -3.91 -16.63 -3.10
N ASP A 198 -4.41 -17.86 -3.18
CA ASP A 198 -4.85 -18.63 -2.01
C ASP A 198 -3.70 -18.89 -1.03
N ARG A 199 -2.51 -19.25 -1.53
CA ARG A 199 -1.32 -19.38 -0.68
C ARG A 199 -1.00 -18.09 0.08
N TRP A 200 -1.03 -16.96 -0.61
CA TRP A 200 -0.77 -15.66 0.03
C TRP A 200 -1.83 -15.33 1.08
N LEU A 201 -3.11 -15.60 0.78
CA LEU A 201 -4.24 -15.35 1.69
C LEU A 201 -4.20 -16.23 2.94
N LEU A 202 -3.75 -17.48 2.83
CA LEU A 202 -3.53 -18.37 3.98
C LEU A 202 -2.51 -17.79 4.97
N ASP A 203 -1.51 -17.06 4.47
CA ASP A 203 -0.49 -16.43 5.31
C ASP A 203 -0.93 -15.10 5.94
N VAL A 204 -2.06 -14.52 5.52
CA VAL A 204 -2.54 -13.22 6.04
C VAL A 204 -2.68 -13.24 7.55
N SER A 205 -3.28 -14.28 8.14
CA SER A 205 -3.44 -14.37 9.59
C SER A 205 -2.11 -14.35 10.32
N ARG A 206 -1.07 -14.98 9.75
CA ARG A 206 0.29 -14.97 10.29
C ARG A 206 0.93 -13.59 10.17
N ILE A 207 0.75 -12.93 9.03
CA ILE A 207 1.22 -11.55 8.80
C ILE A 207 0.56 -10.63 9.83
N GLN A 208 -0.75 -10.69 9.98
CA GLN A 208 -1.52 -9.89 10.93
C GLN A 208 -1.10 -10.13 12.39
N ALA A 209 -0.87 -11.39 12.79
CA ALA A 209 -0.37 -11.71 14.11
C ALA A 209 0.99 -11.03 14.39
N ARG A 210 1.91 -11.10 13.42
CA ARG A 210 3.21 -10.42 13.51
C ARG A 210 3.06 -8.90 13.57
N LEU A 211 2.10 -8.31 12.86
CA LEU A 211 1.81 -6.88 12.94
C LEU A 211 1.20 -6.48 14.29
N GLY A 212 0.34 -7.32 14.86
CA GLY A 212 -0.20 -7.15 16.21
C GLY A 212 0.91 -7.10 17.25
N GLU A 213 1.86 -8.03 17.18
CA GLU A 213 3.06 -8.03 18.02
C GLU A 213 3.91 -6.76 17.84
N LEU A 214 4.11 -6.29 16.60
CA LEU A 214 4.86 -5.05 16.37
C LEU A 214 4.14 -3.82 16.94
N ARG A 215 2.80 -3.78 16.91
CA ARG A 215 2.00 -2.72 17.53
C ARG A 215 2.16 -2.71 19.04
N THR A 216 2.14 -3.87 19.69
CA THR A 216 2.31 -3.96 21.16
C THR A 216 3.71 -3.53 21.58
N VAL A 217 4.75 -3.97 20.87
CA VAL A 217 6.14 -3.54 21.11
C VAL A 217 6.30 -2.03 20.92
N HIS A 218 5.69 -1.46 19.87
CA HIS A 218 5.72 -0.02 19.62
C HIS A 218 4.98 0.79 20.70
N ALA A 219 3.85 0.28 21.19
CA ALA A 219 3.12 0.87 22.31
C ALA A 219 3.94 0.84 23.60
N ALA A 220 4.58 -0.30 23.91
CA ALA A 220 5.46 -0.45 25.06
C ALA A 220 6.64 0.55 25.02
N ARG A 221 7.25 0.73 23.83
CA ARG A 221 8.29 1.75 23.63
C ARG A 221 7.78 3.15 23.96
N ARG A 222 6.62 3.56 23.42
CA ARG A 222 6.05 4.89 23.68
C ARG A 222 5.73 5.09 25.15
N LEU A 223 5.13 4.08 25.78
CA LEU A 223 4.81 4.11 27.21
C LEU A 223 6.07 4.29 28.06
N GLY A 224 7.15 3.56 27.76
CA GLY A 224 8.43 3.71 28.47
C GLY A 224 9.01 5.13 28.37
N VAL A 225 8.94 5.75 27.19
CA VAL A 225 9.40 7.15 27.01
C VAL A 225 8.54 8.13 27.81
N VAL A 226 7.21 7.99 27.75
CA VAL A 226 6.29 8.87 28.50
C VAL A 226 6.44 8.68 30.01
N ALA A 227 6.57 7.44 30.48
CA ALA A 227 6.80 7.12 31.88
C ALA A 227 8.13 7.70 32.38
N ALA A 228 9.21 7.58 31.60
CA ALA A 228 10.49 8.19 31.93
C ALA A 228 10.38 9.72 32.04
N ALA A 229 9.73 10.37 31.07
CA ALA A 229 9.52 11.83 31.11
C ALA A 229 8.68 12.27 32.31
N ALA A 230 7.58 11.56 32.60
CA ALA A 230 6.74 11.83 33.76
C ALA A 230 7.50 11.63 35.09
N GLY A 231 8.33 10.60 35.19
CA GLY A 231 9.18 10.37 36.36
C GLY A 231 10.24 11.47 36.56
N VAL A 232 10.74 12.08 35.48
CA VAL A 232 11.65 13.24 35.58
C VAL A 232 10.91 14.50 36.01
N ILE A 233 9.72 14.77 35.44
CA ILE A 233 8.99 16.02 35.67
C ILE A 233 8.27 16.03 37.03
N PHE A 234 7.62 14.93 37.38
CA PHE A 234 6.72 14.85 38.54
C PHE A 234 7.21 13.90 39.64
N GLY A 235 8.25 13.12 39.36
CA GLY A 235 8.79 12.18 40.34
C GLY A 235 9.48 12.90 41.49
N SER A 236 9.37 12.31 42.68
CA SER A 236 10.09 12.75 43.87
C SER A 236 10.39 11.55 44.78
N GLY A 237 11.39 11.68 45.63
CA GLY A 237 11.79 10.63 46.58
C GLY A 237 12.65 9.50 45.98
N PRO A 238 12.99 8.50 46.80
CA PRO A 238 14.04 7.51 46.49
C PRO A 238 13.68 6.56 45.35
N VAL A 239 12.40 6.47 44.96
CA VAL A 239 11.91 5.59 43.90
C VAL A 239 11.97 6.26 42.51
N GLN A 240 12.18 7.57 42.45
CA GLN A 240 12.19 8.33 41.19
C GLN A 240 13.27 7.83 40.23
N LEU A 241 14.52 7.80 40.68
CA LEU A 241 15.66 7.40 39.86
C LEU A 241 15.53 5.95 39.32
N PRO A 242 15.23 4.93 40.14
CA PRO A 242 15.04 3.57 39.63
C PRO A 242 13.83 3.44 38.69
N PHE A 243 12.75 4.20 38.92
CA PHE A 243 11.59 4.22 38.02
C PHE A 243 11.92 4.80 36.63
N VAL A 244 12.65 5.93 36.59
CA VAL A 244 13.09 6.54 35.32
C VAL A 244 14.03 5.59 34.57
N ILE A 245 15.01 5.01 35.26
CA ILE A 245 15.94 4.05 34.66
C ILE A 245 15.19 2.84 34.10
N GLY A 246 14.28 2.24 34.88
CA GLY A 246 13.47 1.10 34.44
C GLY A 246 12.64 1.44 33.19
N SER A 247 12.02 2.62 33.16
CA SER A 247 11.23 3.11 32.03
C SER A 247 12.07 3.32 30.76
N VAL A 248 13.30 3.86 30.91
CA VAL A 248 14.26 4.00 29.80
C VAL A 248 14.73 2.64 29.29
N VAL A 249 15.03 1.70 30.18
CA VAL A 249 15.43 0.33 29.80
C VAL A 249 14.33 -0.35 28.99
N VAL A 250 13.07 -0.25 29.43
CA VAL A 250 11.91 -0.77 28.68
C VAL A 250 11.79 -0.10 27.31
N ALA A 251 11.94 1.22 27.23
CA ALA A 251 11.89 1.94 25.96
C ALA A 251 13.00 1.50 24.98
N LEU A 252 14.23 1.33 25.48
CA LEU A 252 15.38 0.91 24.67
C LEU A 252 15.27 -0.54 24.21
N THR A 253 14.91 -1.46 25.11
CA THR A 253 14.70 -2.87 24.73
C THR A 253 13.55 -3.01 23.73
N ALA A 254 12.42 -2.34 23.95
CA ALA A 254 11.33 -2.30 23.00
C ALA A 254 11.76 -1.69 21.65
N HIS A 255 12.61 -0.66 21.65
CA HIS A 255 13.14 -0.07 20.40
C HIS A 255 14.02 -1.05 19.62
N VAL A 256 14.95 -1.75 20.29
CA VAL A 256 15.81 -2.75 19.66
C VAL A 256 14.99 -3.91 19.11
N VAL A 257 14.03 -4.43 19.88
CA VAL A 257 13.12 -5.48 19.43
C VAL A 257 12.31 -5.02 18.23
N HIS A 258 11.78 -3.79 18.28
CA HIS A 258 11.04 -3.21 17.16
C HIS A 258 11.89 -3.12 15.90
N GLN A 259 13.11 -2.57 15.97
CA GLN A 259 13.99 -2.48 14.79
C GLN A 259 14.36 -3.85 14.22
N ARG A 260 14.60 -4.85 15.06
CA ARG A 260 14.94 -6.21 14.59
C ARG A 260 13.76 -6.96 13.99
N ARG A 261 12.55 -6.74 14.50
CA ARG A 261 11.36 -7.50 14.09
C ARG A 261 10.55 -6.82 12.98
N THR A 262 10.69 -5.51 12.83
CA THR A 262 9.95 -4.73 11.82
C THR A 262 10.42 -5.16 10.43
N PRO A 263 9.54 -5.75 9.61
CA PRO A 263 9.87 -5.96 8.20
C PRO A 263 10.11 -4.60 7.55
N PRO A 264 10.93 -4.51 6.50
CA PRO A 264 11.09 -3.27 5.75
C PRO A 264 9.71 -2.69 5.40
N SER A 265 9.61 -1.36 5.32
CA SER A 265 8.36 -0.66 4.97
C SER A 265 7.81 -1.05 3.59
N PHE A 266 8.62 -1.78 2.81
CA PHE A 266 8.37 -2.33 1.49
C PHE A 266 8.88 -3.77 1.43
#